data_AF-A0A971PE17-F1
#
_entry.id   AF-A0A971PE17-F1
#
_cell.length_a   1.000
_cell.length_b   1.000
_cell.length_c   1.000
_cell.angle_alpha   90.00
_cell.angle_beta   90.00
_cell.angle_gamma   90.00
#
_symmetry.space_group_name_H-M   'P 1'
#
loop_
_entity.id
_entity.type
_entity.pdbx_description
1 polymer ?
#
loop_
_entity_poly.entity_id
_entity_poly.type
_entity_poly.pdbx_seq_one_letter_code
_entity_poly.pdbx_strand_id
1 'polypeptide(L)'
;MTELQTVFLFYTFLYFIMKGALCALLYVALIVWENMARQRHERFLTYLRQKRNEEQIKWEVAYRLYENKNDVHQKTGPLDLSQLINNPNSFSAYSFVKPL
;
A
#
# COMPACT_ATOMS: atom_id res chain seq x y z
N MET A 1 51.47 38.90 -29.10
CA MET A 1 50.26 38.76 -28.26
C MET A 1 50.33 39.85 -27.21
N THR A 2 49.36 40.75 -27.18
CA THR A 2 49.33 41.81 -26.14
C THR A 2 48.88 41.20 -24.81
N GLU A 3 49.31 41.77 -23.68
CA GLU A 3 48.93 41.27 -22.35
C GLU A 3 47.41 41.17 -22.19
N LEU A 4 46.68 42.19 -22.67
CA LEU A 4 45.21 42.21 -22.70
C LEU A 4 44.59 41.01 -23.44
N GLN A 5 45.16 40.61 -24.58
CA GLN A 5 44.67 39.45 -25.35
C GLN A 5 44.90 38.13 -24.60
N THR A 6 46.03 38.00 -23.92
CA THR A 6 46.34 36.79 -23.13
C THR A 6 45.41 36.62 -21.93
N VAL A 7 45.13 37.72 -21.23
CA VAL A 7 44.20 37.75 -20.09
C VAL A 7 42.78 37.42 -20.57
N PHE A 8 42.33 38.02 -21.68
CA PHE A 8 41.02 37.74 -22.25
C PHE A 8 40.85 36.26 -22.66
N LEU A 9 41.85 35.68 -23.34
CA LEU A 9 41.84 34.27 -23.72
C LEU A 9 41.80 33.34 -22.50
N PHE A 10 42.53 33.67 -21.45
CA PHE A 10 42.54 32.87 -20.23
C PHE A 10 41.19 32.87 -19.52
N TYR A 11 40.54 34.05 -19.38
CA TYR A 11 39.22 34.15 -18.75
C TYR A 11 38.12 33.48 -19.57
N THR A 12 38.15 33.64 -20.89
CA THR A 12 37.17 32.96 -21.77
C THR A 12 37.36 31.45 -21.73
N PHE A 13 38.59 30.96 -21.70
CA PHE A 13 38.90 29.54 -21.53
C PHE A 13 38.36 28.99 -20.20
N LEU A 14 38.64 29.67 -19.08
CA LEU A 14 38.10 29.31 -17.77
C LEU A 14 36.57 29.32 -17.75
N TYR A 15 35.95 30.31 -18.37
CA TYR A 15 34.50 30.41 -18.49
C TYR A 15 33.90 29.19 -19.20
N PHE A 16 34.49 28.75 -20.31
CA PHE A 16 34.04 27.55 -21.02
C PHE A 16 34.23 26.26 -20.20
N ILE A 17 35.35 26.12 -19.48
CA ILE A 17 35.58 24.98 -18.59
C ILE A 17 34.51 24.92 -17.50
N MET A 18 34.28 26.04 -16.81
CA MET A 18 33.31 26.10 -15.72
C MET A 18 31.89 25.80 -16.22
N LYS A 19 31.53 26.36 -17.38
CA LYS A 19 30.23 26.08 -18.01
C LYS A 19 30.10 24.60 -18.39
N GLY A 20 31.14 24.00 -18.97
CA GLY A 20 31.17 22.58 -19.32
C GLY A 20 31.05 21.68 -18.09
N ALA A 21 31.81 21.96 -17.04
CA ALA A 21 31.75 21.23 -15.78
C ALA A 21 30.36 21.32 -15.14
N LEU A 22 29.74 22.50 -15.15
CA LEU A 22 28.40 22.71 -14.62
C LEU A 22 27.34 21.91 -15.41
N CYS A 23 27.43 21.88 -16.74
CA CYS A 23 26.57 21.04 -17.56
C CYS A 23 26.75 19.55 -17.26
N ALA A 24 27.99 19.07 -17.11
CA ALA A 24 28.26 17.67 -16.78
C ALA A 24 27.72 17.29 -15.39
N LEU A 25 27.90 18.16 -14.39
CA LEU A 25 27.36 17.95 -13.05
C LEU A 25 25.84 17.87 -13.05
N LEU A 26 25.17 18.79 -13.75
CA LEU A 26 23.70 18.75 -13.87
C LEU A 26 23.23 17.48 -14.57
N TYR A 27 23.93 17.03 -15.61
CA TYR A 27 23.60 15.79 -16.31
C TYR A 27 23.69 14.57 -15.40
N VAL A 28 24.77 14.44 -14.63
CA VAL A 28 24.95 13.35 -13.66
C VAL A 28 23.88 13.42 -12.56
N ALA A 29 23.61 14.61 -12.03
CA ALA A 29 22.56 14.81 -11.02
C ALA A 29 21.19 14.35 -11.53
N LEU A 30 20.88 14.63 -12.80
CA LEU A 30 19.62 14.24 -13.43
C LEU A 30 19.49 12.72 -13.55
N ILE A 31 20.56 12.02 -13.94
CA ILE A 31 20.60 10.55 -13.98
C ILE A 31 20.37 9.94 -12.59
N VAL A 32 21.04 10.47 -11.57
CA VAL A 32 20.89 9.99 -10.19
C VAL A 32 19.45 10.20 -9.71
N TRP A 33 18.88 11.38 -10.00
CA TRP A 33 17.51 11.70 -9.62
C TRP A 33 16.49 10.78 -10.29
N GLU A 34 16.67 10.49 -11.57
CA GLU A 34 15.81 9.57 -12.31
C GLU A 34 15.85 8.17 -11.70
N ASN A 35 17.03 7.64 -11.41
CA ASN A 35 17.20 6.34 -10.78
C ASN A 35 16.54 6.29 -9.40
N MET A 36 16.70 7.34 -8.60
CA MET A 36 16.07 7.43 -7.28
C MET A 36 14.55 7.49 -7.38
N ALA A 37 14.00 8.21 -8.37
CA ALA A 37 12.58 8.26 -8.63
C ALA A 37 12.01 6.89 -9.04
N ARG A 38 12.70 6.18 -9.94
CA ARG A 38 12.32 4.81 -10.36
C ARG A 38 12.32 3.84 -9.17
N GLN A 39 13.38 3.82 -8.37
CA GLN A 39 13.45 2.96 -7.18
C GLN A 39 12.34 3.29 -6.17
N ARG A 40 12.04 4.58 -5.95
CA ARG A 40 10.95 4.99 -5.07
C ARG A 40 9.60 4.52 -5.59
N HIS A 41 9.38 4.60 -6.90
CA HIS A 41 8.16 4.12 -7.53
C HIS A 41 7.99 2.59 -7.38
N GLU A 42 9.05 1.83 -7.60
CA GLU A 42 9.05 0.38 -7.41
C GLU A 42 8.76 -0.03 -5.96
N ARG A 43 9.38 0.66 -4.99
CA ARG A 43 9.10 0.45 -3.55
C ARG A 43 7.64 0.75 -3.20
N PHE A 44 7.07 1.78 -3.79
CA PHE A 44 5.67 2.12 -3.57
C PHE A 44 4.73 1.06 -4.16
N LEU A 45 4.99 0.59 -5.38
CA LEU A 45 4.18 -0.46 -6.01
C LEU A 45 4.26 -1.79 -5.25
N THR A 46 5.45 -2.18 -4.80
CA THR A 46 5.62 -3.40 -3.99
C THR A 46 4.87 -3.31 -2.67
N TYR A 47 4.97 -2.17 -1.98
CA TYR A 47 4.19 -1.92 -0.77
C TYR A 47 2.66 -2.00 -1.01
N LEU A 48 2.15 -1.39 -2.08
CA LEU A 48 0.72 -1.48 -2.40
C LEU A 48 0.25 -2.91 -2.69
N ARG A 49 1.07 -3.71 -3.37
CA ARG A 49 0.77 -5.12 -3.64
C ARG A 49 0.73 -5.92 -2.34
N GLN A 50 1.70 -5.72 -1.45
CA GLN A 50 1.72 -6.37 -0.13
C GLN A 50 0.49 -5.99 0.68
N LYS A 51 0.17 -4.68 0.76
CA LYS A 51 -1.01 -4.20 1.47
C LYS A 51 -2.31 -4.81 0.94
N ARG A 52 -2.46 -4.91 -0.39
CA ARG A 52 -3.64 -5.54 -1.01
C ARG A 52 -3.75 -7.02 -0.64
N ASN A 53 -2.62 -7.74 -0.62
CA ASN A 53 -2.61 -9.16 -0.24
C ASN A 53 -2.99 -9.32 1.25
N GLU A 54 -2.48 -8.47 2.14
CA GLU A 54 -2.86 -8.47 3.55
C GLU A 54 -4.35 -8.19 3.76
N GLU A 55 -4.91 -7.24 3.00
CA GLU A 55 -6.34 -6.97 3.02
C GLU A 55 -7.14 -8.19 2.56
N GLN A 56 -6.75 -8.84 1.46
CA GLN A 56 -7.42 -10.05 0.97
C GLN A 56 -7.44 -11.16 2.03
N ILE A 57 -6.32 -11.41 2.71
CA ILE A 57 -6.24 -12.40 3.80
C ILE A 57 -7.19 -12.03 4.94
N LYS A 58 -7.24 -10.75 5.35
CA LYS A 58 -8.17 -10.28 6.39
C LYS A 58 -9.62 -10.48 6.00
N TRP A 59 -9.98 -10.19 4.75
CA TRP A 59 -11.33 -10.43 4.23
C TRP A 59 -11.66 -11.92 4.21
N GLU A 60 -10.75 -12.78 3.74
CA GLU A 60 -10.95 -14.23 3.74
C GLU A 60 -11.21 -14.77 5.16
N VAL A 61 -10.42 -14.34 6.14
CA VAL A 61 -10.63 -14.70 7.55
C VAL A 61 -11.99 -14.21 8.05
N ALA A 62 -12.36 -12.97 7.77
CA ALA A 62 -13.65 -12.41 8.16
C ALA A 62 -14.83 -13.18 7.55
N TYR A 63 -14.74 -13.54 6.26
CA TYR A 63 -15.76 -14.35 5.59
C TYR A 63 -15.85 -15.76 6.18
N ARG A 64 -14.73 -16.44 6.44
CA ARG A 64 -14.73 -17.76 7.10
C ARG A 64 -15.36 -17.70 8.49
N LEU A 65 -15.08 -16.67 9.28
CA LEU A 65 -15.71 -16.48 10.59
C LEU A 65 -17.21 -16.24 10.49
N TYR A 66 -17.64 -15.46 9.49
CA TYR A 66 -19.06 -15.22 9.21
C TYR A 66 -19.77 -16.50 8.78
N GLU A 67 -19.18 -17.27 7.87
CA GLU A 67 -19.70 -18.57 7.42
C GLU A 67 -19.80 -19.56 8.58
N ASN A 68 -18.73 -19.72 9.38
CA ASN A 68 -18.77 -20.56 10.58
C ASN A 68 -19.88 -20.15 11.56
N LYS A 69 -20.11 -18.85 11.75
CA LYS A 69 -21.19 -18.36 12.61
C LYS A 69 -22.57 -18.70 12.02
N ASN A 70 -22.74 -18.57 10.70
CA ASN A 70 -23.99 -18.93 10.03
C ASN A 70 -24.22 -20.43 10.00
N ASP A 71 -23.18 -21.24 9.82
CA ASP A 71 -23.26 -22.70 9.89
C ASP A 71 -23.62 -23.17 11.29
N VAL A 72 -23.10 -22.51 12.33
CA VAL A 72 -23.54 -22.74 13.71
C VAL A 72 -25.01 -22.38 13.87
N HIS A 73 -25.44 -21.21 13.37
CA HIS A 73 -26.85 -20.81 13.39
C HIS A 73 -27.78 -21.66 12.52
N GLN A 74 -27.27 -22.31 11.47
CA GLN A 74 -28.04 -23.18 10.57
C GLN A 74 -28.10 -24.63 11.09
N LYS A 75 -27.05 -25.10 11.78
CA LYS A 75 -27.05 -26.37 12.53
C LYS A 75 -27.92 -26.28 13.78
N THR A 76 -27.97 -25.13 14.44
CA THR A 76 -29.02 -24.79 15.40
C THR A 76 -30.22 -24.23 14.66
N GLY A 77 -30.91 -25.06 13.87
CA GLY A 77 -32.26 -24.71 13.41
C GLY A 77 -33.13 -24.28 14.59
N PRO A 78 -34.25 -23.56 14.36
CA PRO A 78 -35.16 -23.22 15.47
C PRO A 78 -35.47 -24.50 16.24
N LEU A 79 -35.16 -24.52 17.55
CA LEU A 79 -35.44 -25.70 18.36
C LEU A 79 -36.91 -26.03 18.22
N ASP A 80 -37.22 -27.32 18.08
CA ASP A 80 -38.60 -27.77 17.98
C ASP A 80 -39.33 -27.46 19.29
N LEU A 81 -40.61 -27.10 19.25
CA LEU A 81 -41.35 -26.56 20.42
C LEU A 81 -41.27 -27.48 21.65
N SER A 82 -41.21 -28.79 21.43
CA SER A 82 -41.05 -29.82 22.45
C SER A 82 -39.72 -29.76 23.21
N GLN A 83 -38.66 -29.27 22.57
CA GLN A 83 -37.34 -29.10 23.17
C GLN A 83 -37.21 -27.76 23.93
N LEU A 84 -38.01 -26.74 23.59
CA LEU A 84 -38.05 -25.47 24.33
C LEU A 84 -38.73 -25.62 25.69
N ILE A 85 -39.84 -26.38 25.76
CA ILE A 85 -40.63 -26.53 26.99
C ILE A 85 -39.83 -27.24 28.09
N ASN A 86 -38.91 -28.14 27.71
CA ASN A 86 -38.14 -28.97 28.64
C ASN A 86 -36.74 -28.42 28.96
N ASN A 87 -36.33 -27.29 28.36
CA ASN A 87 -35.01 -26.70 28.60
C ASN A 87 -35.08 -25.58 29.67
N PRO A 88 -34.36 -25.71 30.80
CA PRO A 88 -34.37 -24.69 31.87
C PRO A 88 -33.76 -23.35 31.47
N ASN A 89 -32.99 -23.29 30.37
CA ASN A 89 -32.37 -22.07 29.83
C ASN A 89 -33.12 -21.51 28.60
N SER A 90 -34.37 -21.92 28.37
CA SER A 90 -35.18 -21.55 27.20
C SER A 90 -35.44 -20.04 27.07
N PHE A 91 -35.45 -19.29 28.17
CA PHE A 91 -35.74 -17.85 28.16
C PHE A 91 -34.68 -16.99 27.47
N SER A 92 -33.42 -17.42 27.40
CA SER A 92 -32.34 -16.67 26.73
C SER A 92 -32.19 -16.97 25.23
N ALA A 93 -32.96 -17.92 24.69
CA ALA A 93 -32.87 -18.35 23.28
C ALA A 93 -33.70 -17.48 22.31
N TYR A 94 -34.50 -16.54 22.81
CA TYR A 94 -35.49 -15.77 22.04
C TYR A 94 -34.95 -14.55 21.26
N SER A 95 -33.65 -14.41 21.01
CA SER A 95 -33.13 -13.19 20.34
C SER A 95 -33.25 -13.18 18.81
N PHE A 96 -33.74 -14.24 18.17
CA PHE A 96 -33.86 -14.30 16.70
C PHE A 96 -35.20 -14.90 16.25
N VAL A 97 -36.29 -14.17 16.45
CA VAL A 97 -37.54 -14.41 15.73
C VAL A 97 -37.64 -13.37 14.61
N LYS A 98 -37.62 -13.84 13.36
CA LYS A 98 -37.81 -12.97 12.18
C LYS A 98 -39.30 -12.56 12.14
N PRO A 99 -39.64 -11.26 12.15
CA PRO A 99 -41.04 -10.85 12.03
C PRO A 99 -41.59 -11.26 10.65
N LEU A 100 -42.83 -11.75 10.66
CA LEU A 100 -43.64 -12.15 9.50
C LEU A 100 -43.83 -11.00 8.50
#